data_AF-A0AAE1C498-F1
#
_entry.id   AF-A0AAE1C498-F1
#
_cell.length_a   1.000
_cell.length_b   1.000
_cell.length_c   1.000
_cell.angle_alpha   90.00
_cell.angle_beta   90.00
_cell.angle_gamma   90.00
#
_symmetry.space_group_name_H-M   'P 1'
#
loop_
_entity.id
_entity.type
_entity.pdbx_description
1 polymer ?
#
loop_
_entity_poly.entity_id
_entity_poly.type
_entity_poly.pdbx_seq_one_letter_code
_entity_poly.pdbx_strand_id
1 'polypeptide(L)'
;MTGWFCPFVQRAWTVLEEKKIPYEYIEVNPYHKPESLLKLNPRGLVPTLQYNNKPLYESTVICEFLEDAYPDHGPKLLPGDVYDRARTRIWTDFCTSRIIPAFHRFLQFQPMDDKDGLKQAQQEFLSKLKEFAKEMDKTGPFFLGSEPSLIDFVVAPWVMRLWVFDYYKGGLGLPVPGEESGEDAEIWKRFRKWQHALEQRPSIKNTTSETEKYLSIYRRYADNTAQSELAKATRSGKGVP
;
A
#
# COMPACT_ATOMS: atom_id res chain seq x y z
N MET A 1 -16.91 6.92 -0.83
CA MET A 1 -16.64 6.65 -2.26
C MET A 1 -15.35 5.89 -2.42
N THR A 2 -15.39 4.75 -3.09
CA THR A 2 -14.34 3.72 -3.10
C THR A 2 -14.11 3.15 -4.50
N GLY A 3 -13.07 2.33 -4.65
CA GLY A 3 -12.84 1.54 -5.85
C GLY A 3 -12.11 0.26 -5.45
N TRP A 4 -12.73 -0.90 -5.68
CA TRP A 4 -12.28 -2.20 -5.13
C TRP A 4 -10.83 -2.54 -5.50
N PHE A 5 -10.35 -2.02 -6.63
CA PHE A 5 -9.02 -2.29 -7.14
C PHE A 5 -7.93 -1.36 -6.59
N CYS A 6 -8.31 -0.26 -5.94
CA CYS A 6 -7.39 0.81 -5.59
C CYS A 6 -6.65 0.52 -4.27
N PRO A 7 -5.30 0.45 -4.28
CA PRO A 7 -4.55 0.18 -3.05
C PRO A 7 -4.68 1.30 -2.01
N PHE A 8 -4.88 2.55 -2.42
CA PHE A 8 -5.11 3.66 -1.47
C PHE A 8 -6.47 3.56 -0.80
N VAL A 9 -7.50 3.07 -1.50
CA VAL A 9 -8.81 2.78 -0.90
C VAL A 9 -8.67 1.67 0.11
N GLN A 10 -7.93 0.62 -0.25
CA GLN A 10 -7.72 -0.52 0.64
C GLN A 10 -7.09 -0.10 1.97
N ARG A 11 -6.16 0.86 2.02
CA ARG A 11 -5.63 1.38 3.30
C ARG A 11 -6.74 1.77 4.28
N ALA A 12 -7.61 2.68 3.85
CA ALA A 12 -8.70 3.19 4.68
C ALA A 12 -9.73 2.08 4.97
N TRP A 13 -10.02 1.22 3.99
CA TRP A 13 -10.95 0.12 4.14
C TRP A 13 -10.47 -0.92 5.15
N THR A 14 -9.19 -1.29 5.12
CA THR A 14 -8.59 -2.20 6.10
C THR A 14 -8.62 -1.59 7.50
N VAL A 15 -8.39 -0.28 7.66
CA VAL A 15 -8.48 0.38 8.97
C VAL A 15 -9.93 0.37 9.50
N LEU A 16 -10.92 0.61 8.65
CA LEU A 16 -12.34 0.47 9.02
C LEU A 16 -12.66 -0.95 9.50
N GLU A 17 -12.16 -1.98 8.80
CA GLU A 17 -12.33 -3.39 9.17
C GLU A 17 -11.62 -3.76 10.48
N GLU A 18 -10.35 -3.39 10.66
CA GLU A 18 -9.59 -3.67 11.89
C GLU A 18 -10.24 -3.03 13.11
N LYS A 19 -10.65 -1.76 12.98
CA LYS A 19 -11.30 -1.03 14.07
C LYS A 19 -12.77 -1.43 14.24
N LYS A 20 -13.36 -2.23 13.33
CA LYS A 20 -14.78 -2.59 13.35
C LYS A 20 -15.70 -1.36 13.39
N ILE A 21 -15.34 -0.33 12.62
CA ILE A 21 -16.13 0.89 12.49
C ILE A 21 -17.24 0.59 11.46
N PRO A 22 -18.53 0.85 11.76
CA PRO A 22 -19.58 0.72 10.75
C PRO A 22 -19.38 1.72 9.61
N TYR A 23 -19.53 1.26 8.36
CA TYR A 23 -19.40 2.10 7.18
C TYR A 23 -20.36 1.66 6.07
N GLU A 24 -20.64 2.58 5.15
CA GLU A 24 -21.27 2.28 3.87
C GLU A 24 -20.21 2.29 2.76
N TYR A 25 -20.09 1.18 2.03
CA TYR A 25 -19.19 1.08 0.89
C TYR A 25 -19.90 1.51 -0.38
N ILE A 26 -19.45 2.62 -0.97
CA ILE A 26 -20.02 3.17 -2.21
C ILE A 26 -18.97 3.03 -3.33
N GLU A 27 -19.09 1.97 -4.12
CA GLU A 27 -18.24 1.72 -5.28
C GLU A 27 -18.47 2.80 -6.34
N VAL A 28 -17.36 3.40 -6.82
CA VAL A 28 -17.39 4.35 -7.93
C VAL A 28 -16.37 3.94 -8.98
N ASN A 29 -16.70 4.14 -10.25
CA ASN A 29 -15.72 4.02 -11.32
C ASN A 29 -14.92 5.33 -11.40
N PRO A 30 -13.65 5.40 -10.97
CA PRO A 30 -12.90 6.66 -10.98
C PRO A 30 -12.50 7.10 -12.40
N TYR A 31 -12.62 6.23 -13.41
CA TYR A 31 -12.44 6.60 -14.81
C TYR A 31 -13.67 7.35 -15.36
N HIS A 32 -14.86 7.09 -14.80
CA HIS A 32 -16.10 7.79 -15.09
C HIS A 32 -16.60 8.48 -13.81
N LYS A 33 -15.92 9.56 -13.43
CA LYS A 33 -16.11 10.28 -12.16
C LYS A 33 -17.58 10.71 -12.00
N PRO A 34 -18.37 10.06 -11.11
CA PRO A 34 -19.77 10.42 -10.95
C PRO A 34 -19.91 11.78 -10.28
N GLU A 35 -21.00 12.49 -10.57
CA GLU A 35 -21.26 13.81 -9.98
C GLU A 35 -21.30 13.76 -8.44
N SER A 36 -21.77 12.65 -7.86
CA SER A 36 -21.76 12.41 -6.42
C SER A 36 -20.35 12.41 -5.82
N LEU A 37 -19.36 11.87 -6.54
CA LEU A 37 -17.96 11.94 -6.14
C LEU A 37 -17.42 13.36 -6.30
N LEU A 38 -17.69 14.01 -7.44
CA LEU A 38 -17.16 15.35 -7.74
C LEU A 38 -17.68 16.41 -6.78
N LYS A 39 -18.93 16.27 -6.29
CA LYS A 39 -19.51 17.13 -5.24
C LYS A 39 -18.75 17.05 -3.93
N LEU A 40 -18.25 15.88 -3.56
CA LEU A 40 -17.50 15.65 -2.32
C LEU A 40 -16.00 15.93 -2.49
N ASN A 41 -15.44 15.55 -3.63
CA ASN A 41 -14.03 15.68 -3.94
C ASN A 41 -13.89 16.16 -5.40
N PRO A 42 -13.66 17.48 -5.62
CA PRO A 42 -13.50 18.03 -6.96
C PRO A 42 -12.34 17.43 -7.77
N ARG A 43 -11.33 16.84 -7.11
CA ARG A 43 -10.26 16.10 -7.78
C ARG A 43 -10.76 14.78 -8.38
N GLY A 44 -11.87 14.25 -7.86
CA GLY A 44 -12.50 13.00 -8.27
C GLY A 44 -11.61 11.78 -8.00
N LEU A 45 -10.90 11.79 -6.87
CA LEU A 45 -10.01 10.72 -6.43
C LEU A 45 -10.66 9.88 -5.33
N VAL A 46 -10.21 8.64 -5.21
CA VAL A 46 -10.60 7.71 -4.15
C VAL A 46 -9.36 7.26 -3.35
N PRO A 47 -9.47 7.02 -2.03
CA PRO A 47 -10.69 7.08 -1.22
C PRO A 47 -11.18 8.50 -0.95
N THR A 48 -12.51 8.67 -0.88
CA THR A 48 -13.16 9.85 -0.30
C THR A 48 -14.12 9.36 0.78
N LEU A 49 -13.84 9.71 2.03
CA LEU A 49 -14.67 9.41 3.19
C LEU A 49 -15.65 10.58 3.41
N GLN A 50 -16.92 10.28 3.66
CA GLN A 50 -17.89 11.30 4.10
C GLN A 50 -18.22 11.03 5.56
N TYR A 51 -17.97 12.00 6.43
CA TYR A 51 -18.28 11.92 7.86
C TYR A 51 -19.09 13.14 8.27
N ASN A 52 -20.29 12.93 8.81
CA ASN A 52 -21.24 14.00 9.16
C ASN A 52 -21.42 15.03 8.02
N ASN A 53 -21.66 14.52 6.81
CA ASN A 53 -21.79 15.30 5.57
C ASN A 53 -20.55 16.11 5.15
N LYS A 54 -19.39 15.89 5.76
CA LYS A 54 -18.12 16.54 5.42
C LYS A 54 -17.18 15.55 4.71
N PRO A 55 -16.60 15.90 3.56
CA PRO A 55 -15.67 15.03 2.86
C PRO A 55 -14.26 15.10 3.47
N LEU A 56 -13.59 13.96 3.50
CA LEU A 56 -12.17 13.79 3.78
C LEU A 56 -11.52 12.99 2.65
N TYR A 57 -10.30 13.35 2.30
CA TYR A 57 -9.48 12.73 1.26
C TYR A 57 -8.04 12.55 1.77
N GLU A 58 -7.18 11.96 0.95
CA GLU A 58 -5.87 11.41 1.31
C GLU A 58 -5.96 10.16 2.20
N SER A 59 -5.55 9.01 1.64
CA SER A 59 -5.71 7.72 2.32
C SER A 59 -5.05 7.65 3.70
N THR A 60 -3.86 8.21 3.87
CA THR A 60 -3.14 8.22 5.15
C THR A 60 -3.80 9.15 6.18
N VAL A 61 -4.31 10.30 5.73
CA VAL A 61 -5.05 11.25 6.58
C VAL A 61 -6.36 10.64 7.04
N ILE A 62 -7.08 9.95 6.15
CA ILE A 62 -8.29 9.20 6.51
C ILE A 62 -7.96 8.13 7.56
N CYS A 63 -6.86 7.38 7.40
CA CYS A 63 -6.44 6.38 8.38
C CYS A 63 -6.17 6.98 9.77
N GLU A 64 -5.47 8.11 9.87
CA GLU A 64 -5.26 8.80 11.16
C GLU A 64 -6.57 9.36 11.73
N PHE A 65 -7.42 9.96 10.88
CA PHE A 65 -8.73 10.45 11.30
C PHE A 65 -9.61 9.34 11.92
N LEU A 66 -9.62 8.15 11.33
CA LEU A 66 -10.39 7.01 11.86
C LEU A 66 -9.86 6.52 13.21
N GLU A 67 -8.55 6.63 13.45
CA GLU A 67 -7.96 6.33 14.76
C GLU A 67 -8.43 7.35 15.82
N ASP A 68 -8.37 8.64 15.50
CA ASP A 68 -8.70 9.71 16.44
C ASP A 68 -10.23 9.86 16.67
N ALA A 69 -11.05 9.66 15.63
CA ALA A 69 -12.51 9.80 15.70
C ALA A 69 -13.22 8.61 16.36
N TYR A 70 -12.55 7.45 16.41
CA TYR A 70 -13.09 6.21 16.99
C TYR A 70 -12.08 5.54 17.93
N PRO A 71 -11.70 6.20 19.04
CA PRO A 71 -10.67 5.69 19.95
C PRO A 71 -11.09 4.42 20.70
N ASP A 72 -12.40 4.21 20.88
CA ASP A 72 -12.97 3.06 21.58
C ASP A 72 -13.30 1.87 20.67
N HIS A 73 -13.00 1.98 19.37
CA HIS A 73 -13.28 0.97 18.35
C HIS A 73 -12.03 0.14 18.01
N GLY A 74 -12.14 -1.17 18.26
CA GLY A 74 -11.12 -2.16 17.89
C GLY A 74 -9.74 -1.89 18.51
N PRO A 75 -8.66 -2.42 17.92
CA PRO A 75 -7.31 -2.18 18.40
C PRO A 75 -6.87 -0.74 18.13
N LYS A 76 -5.96 -0.25 18.98
CA LYS A 76 -5.24 1.01 18.73
C LYS A 76 -4.19 0.76 17.67
N LEU A 77 -4.28 1.48 16.56
CA LEU A 77 -3.35 1.33 15.44
C LEU A 77 -2.18 2.32 15.52
N LEU A 78 -2.29 3.36 16.36
CA LEU A 78 -1.18 4.24 16.66
C LEU A 78 -0.64 4.00 18.08
N PRO A 79 0.68 4.11 18.27
CA PRO A 79 1.27 4.09 19.61
C PRO A 79 0.69 5.15 20.54
N GLY A 80 0.71 4.88 21.84
CA GLY A 80 0.32 5.87 22.85
C GLY A 80 1.39 6.95 23.05
N ASP A 81 2.66 6.59 22.88
CA ASP A 81 3.78 7.52 23.01
C ASP A 81 3.87 8.47 21.80
N VAL A 82 4.13 9.76 22.08
CA VAL A 82 4.14 10.82 21.06
C VAL A 82 5.32 10.71 20.10
N TYR A 83 6.48 10.23 20.57
CA TYR A 83 7.64 10.01 19.74
C TYR A 83 7.43 8.80 18.82
N ASP A 84 6.86 7.72 19.34
CA ASP A 84 6.55 6.55 18.53
C ASP A 84 5.50 6.83 17.46
N ARG A 85 4.49 7.68 17.75
CA ARG A 85 3.56 8.19 16.71
C ARG A 85 4.30 8.97 15.62
N ALA A 86 5.27 9.80 15.98
CA ALA A 86 6.09 10.52 15.01
C ALA A 86 6.94 9.55 14.16
N ARG A 87 7.50 8.51 14.77
CA ARG A 87 8.20 7.43 14.06
C ARG A 87 7.27 6.69 13.09
N THR A 88 6.03 6.38 13.47
CA THR A 88 5.03 5.79 12.56
C THR A 88 4.79 6.67 11.34
N ARG A 89 4.69 8.01 11.53
CA ARG A 89 4.49 8.96 10.44
C ARG A 89 5.68 9.06 9.50
N ILE A 90 6.92 9.02 10.04
CA ILE A 90 8.14 8.97 9.22
C ILE A 90 8.13 7.75 8.30
N TRP A 91 7.81 6.57 8.83
CA TRP A 91 7.75 5.35 8.03
C TRP A 91 6.57 5.33 7.05
N THR A 92 5.44 5.95 7.43
CA THR A 92 4.29 6.16 6.53
C THR A 92 4.65 7.04 5.35
N ASP A 93 5.43 8.11 5.59
CA ASP A 93 6.02 8.93 4.53
C ASP A 93 6.98 8.10 3.68
N PHE A 94 7.91 7.33 4.29
CA PHE A 94 8.84 6.49 3.54
C PHE A 94 8.12 5.52 2.60
N CYS A 95 7.03 4.88 3.05
CA CYS A 95 6.22 4.02 2.19
C CYS A 95 5.63 4.82 1.01
N THR A 96 5.09 6.00 1.26
CA THR A 96 4.40 6.83 0.26
C THR A 96 5.38 7.51 -0.70
N SER A 97 6.54 7.94 -0.23
CA SER A 97 7.51 8.72 -0.99
C SER A 97 8.62 7.88 -1.61
N ARG A 98 8.87 6.66 -1.12
CA ARG A 98 9.94 5.76 -1.61
C ARG A 98 9.44 4.42 -2.13
N ILE A 99 8.75 3.63 -1.30
CA ILE A 99 8.34 2.25 -1.67
C ILE A 99 7.34 2.26 -2.84
N ILE A 100 6.27 3.05 -2.73
CA ILE A 100 5.20 3.08 -3.73
C ILE A 100 5.69 3.59 -5.08
N PRO A 101 6.45 4.70 -5.15
CA PRO A 101 7.08 5.11 -6.41
C PRO A 101 7.99 4.03 -7.01
N ALA A 102 8.82 3.36 -6.20
CA ALA A 102 9.69 2.30 -6.69
C ALA A 102 8.91 1.08 -7.22
N PHE A 103 7.86 0.65 -6.52
CA PHE A 103 6.93 -0.39 -6.98
C PHE A 103 6.36 -0.05 -8.37
N HIS A 104 5.86 1.18 -8.52
CA HIS A 104 5.21 1.61 -9.75
C HIS A 104 6.21 1.90 -10.87
N ARG A 105 7.43 2.34 -10.58
CA ARG A 105 8.52 2.44 -11.55
C ARG A 105 8.89 1.06 -12.10
N PHE A 106 9.11 0.08 -11.22
CA PHE A 106 9.41 -1.29 -11.63
C PHE A 106 8.27 -1.89 -12.47
N LEU A 107 7.03 -1.74 -12.02
CA LEU A 107 5.88 -2.26 -12.74
C LEU A 107 5.64 -1.56 -14.09
N GLN A 108 5.85 -0.25 -14.21
CA GLN A 108 5.62 0.49 -15.46
C GLN A 108 6.83 0.49 -16.40
N PHE A 109 7.98 -0.01 -15.96
CA PHE A 109 9.19 -0.03 -16.78
C PHE A 109 8.95 -0.72 -18.12
N GLN A 110 9.27 -0.02 -19.21
CA GLN A 110 9.23 -0.54 -20.57
C GLN A 110 10.68 -0.76 -21.04
N PRO A 111 11.05 -1.99 -21.43
CA PRO A 111 12.37 -2.28 -21.98
C PRO A 111 12.45 -1.76 -23.41
N MET A 112 12.43 -0.45 -23.60
CA MET A 112 12.79 0.19 -24.86
C MET A 112 14.30 0.35 -24.84
N ASP A 113 15.00 -0.60 -25.48
CA ASP A 113 16.46 -0.72 -25.66
C ASP A 113 17.35 -0.80 -24.40
N ASP A 114 16.85 -0.44 -23.20
CA ASP A 114 17.56 -0.56 -21.93
C ASP A 114 17.30 -1.92 -21.26
N LYS A 115 18.17 -2.89 -21.54
CA LYS A 115 18.10 -4.24 -20.97
C LYS A 115 18.42 -4.28 -19.48
N ASP A 116 19.21 -3.33 -18.97
CA ASP A 116 19.64 -3.32 -17.56
C ASP A 116 18.69 -2.49 -16.67
N GLY A 117 17.96 -1.53 -17.25
CA GLY A 117 17.06 -0.65 -16.52
C GLY A 117 15.95 -1.37 -15.76
N LEU A 118 15.44 -2.49 -16.31
CA LEU A 118 14.45 -3.31 -15.59
C LEU A 118 15.06 -3.87 -14.30
N LYS A 119 16.30 -4.39 -14.38
CA LYS A 119 17.01 -4.92 -13.22
C LYS A 119 17.34 -3.81 -12.23
N GLN A 120 17.71 -2.62 -12.70
CA GLN A 120 17.95 -1.46 -11.82
C GLN A 120 16.67 -1.06 -11.07
N ALA A 121 15.53 -0.98 -11.75
CA ALA A 121 14.24 -0.67 -11.11
C ALA A 121 13.81 -1.74 -10.10
N GLN A 122 14.05 -3.02 -10.42
CA GLN A 122 13.83 -4.14 -9.49
C GLN A 122 14.70 -3.99 -8.24
N GLN A 123 16.01 -3.75 -8.40
CA GLN A 123 16.94 -3.59 -7.27
C GLN A 123 16.63 -2.36 -6.43
N GLU A 124 16.22 -1.25 -7.06
CA GLU A 124 15.73 -0.07 -6.35
C GLU A 124 14.56 -0.44 -5.43
N PHE A 125 13.55 -1.13 -5.97
CA PHE A 125 12.38 -1.53 -5.19
C PHE A 125 12.74 -2.48 -4.03
N LEU A 126 13.56 -3.49 -4.29
CA LEU A 126 14.03 -4.43 -3.27
C LEU A 126 14.83 -3.73 -2.17
N SER A 127 15.68 -2.75 -2.52
CA SER A 127 16.40 -1.93 -1.54
C SER A 127 15.44 -1.20 -0.60
N LYS A 128 14.33 -0.65 -1.11
CA LYS A 128 13.34 0.06 -0.27
C LYS A 128 12.54 -0.88 0.62
N LEU A 129 12.22 -2.10 0.15
CA LEU A 129 11.63 -3.12 1.03
C LEU A 129 12.60 -3.56 2.12
N LYS A 130 13.89 -3.70 1.81
CA LYS A 130 14.94 -4.06 2.77
C LYS A 130 15.15 -2.97 3.83
N GLU A 131 15.23 -1.69 3.42
CA GLU A 131 15.29 -0.53 4.33
C GLU A 131 14.09 -0.51 5.29
N PHE A 132 12.88 -0.76 4.78
CA PHE A 132 11.66 -0.86 5.59
C PHE A 132 11.69 -2.04 6.56
N ALA A 133 12.08 -3.22 6.09
CA ALA A 133 12.13 -4.44 6.90
C ALA A 133 13.19 -4.39 8.01
N LYS A 134 14.32 -3.71 7.76
CA LYS A 134 15.39 -3.50 8.75
C LYS A 134 14.91 -2.73 9.99
N GLU A 135 13.89 -1.90 9.83
CA GLU A 135 13.40 -0.99 10.87
C GLU A 135 12.18 -1.54 11.60
N MET A 136 11.71 -2.72 11.21
CA MET A 136 10.70 -3.47 11.95
C MET A 136 11.26 -3.92 13.30
N ASP A 137 10.37 -4.04 14.29
CA ASP A 137 10.69 -4.72 15.55
C ASP A 137 11.27 -6.11 15.27
N LYS A 138 12.33 -6.47 15.99
CA LYS A 138 13.12 -7.71 15.73
C LYS A 138 12.28 -8.98 15.94
N THR A 139 11.33 -8.94 16.88
CA THR A 139 10.50 -10.10 17.21
C THR A 139 9.25 -10.13 16.35
N GLY A 140 8.55 -9.01 16.24
CA GLY A 140 7.32 -8.86 15.47
C GLY A 140 6.13 -9.63 16.05
N PRO A 141 5.18 -10.07 15.19
CA PRO A 141 5.33 -10.17 13.74
C PRO A 141 5.06 -8.86 12.96
N PHE A 142 4.49 -7.83 13.58
CA PHE A 142 4.13 -6.56 12.93
C PHE A 142 5.24 -5.52 13.01
N PHE A 143 5.10 -4.40 12.30
CA PHE A 143 6.18 -3.41 12.14
C PHE A 143 6.70 -2.89 13.49
N LEU A 144 5.80 -2.56 14.42
CA LEU A 144 6.18 -2.01 15.73
C LEU A 144 6.26 -3.06 16.86
N GLY A 145 5.98 -4.34 16.59
CA GLY A 145 6.04 -5.39 17.61
C GLY A 145 5.01 -6.49 17.41
N SER A 146 4.42 -6.96 18.51
CA SER A 146 3.48 -8.09 18.54
C SER A 146 2.08 -7.76 18.01
N GLU A 147 1.69 -6.49 18.05
CA GLU A 147 0.37 -6.01 17.64
C GLU A 147 0.44 -5.20 16.33
N PRO A 148 -0.61 -5.25 15.48
CA PRO A 148 -0.63 -4.48 14.25
C PRO A 148 -0.72 -2.99 14.52
N SER A 149 -0.14 -2.20 13.64
CA SER A 149 -0.10 -0.75 13.70
C SER A 149 -0.46 -0.14 12.34
N LEU A 150 -0.71 1.17 12.33
CA LEU A 150 -1.17 1.89 11.13
C LEU A 150 -0.20 1.71 9.96
N ILE A 151 1.10 1.72 10.24
CA ILE A 151 2.15 1.57 9.23
C ILE A 151 2.06 0.22 8.51
N ASP A 152 1.65 -0.85 9.19
CA ASP A 152 1.45 -2.16 8.58
C ASP A 152 0.41 -2.07 7.45
N PHE A 153 -0.73 -1.44 7.74
CA PHE A 153 -1.86 -1.31 6.79
C PHE A 153 -1.64 -0.24 5.72
N VAL A 154 -0.75 0.72 5.96
CA VAL A 154 -0.34 1.71 4.94
C VAL A 154 0.38 1.03 3.78
N VAL A 155 1.22 0.03 4.03
CA VAL A 155 2.00 -0.63 2.96
C VAL A 155 1.39 -1.96 2.50
N ALA A 156 0.55 -2.59 3.33
CA ALA A 156 -0.06 -3.89 3.04
C ALA A 156 -0.66 -4.02 1.63
N PRO A 157 -1.42 -3.04 1.08
CA PRO A 157 -1.99 -3.17 -0.26
C PRO A 157 -0.96 -3.45 -1.37
N TRP A 158 0.25 -2.89 -1.28
CA TRP A 158 1.30 -3.15 -2.28
C TRP A 158 1.94 -4.51 -2.05
N VAL A 159 2.11 -4.92 -0.79
CA VAL A 159 2.73 -6.19 -0.45
C VAL A 159 1.83 -7.38 -0.81
N MET A 160 0.53 -7.25 -0.61
CA MET A 160 -0.45 -8.26 -1.06
C MET A 160 -0.54 -8.36 -2.59
N ARG A 161 0.12 -7.46 -3.33
CA ARG A 161 0.12 -7.41 -4.79
C ARG A 161 1.50 -7.63 -5.39
N LEU A 162 2.47 -8.13 -4.62
CA LEU A 162 3.80 -8.46 -5.13
C LEU A 162 3.79 -9.51 -6.25
N TRP A 163 2.78 -10.38 -6.27
CA TRP A 163 2.57 -11.37 -7.33
C TRP A 163 2.51 -10.75 -8.75
N VAL A 164 2.20 -9.45 -8.89
CA VAL A 164 2.14 -8.78 -10.21
C VAL A 164 3.46 -8.83 -10.95
N PHE A 165 4.59 -8.88 -10.22
CA PHE A 165 5.91 -8.93 -10.84
C PHE A 165 6.22 -10.30 -11.44
N ASP A 166 5.69 -11.38 -10.85
CA ASP A 166 5.80 -12.72 -11.41
C ASP A 166 5.03 -12.82 -12.73
N TYR A 167 3.86 -12.18 -12.80
CA TYR A 167 3.02 -12.16 -14.01
C TYR A 167 3.59 -11.28 -15.13
N TYR A 168 4.13 -10.11 -14.80
CA TYR A 168 4.41 -9.07 -15.80
C TYR A 168 5.88 -8.70 -15.98
N LYS A 169 6.76 -9.09 -15.05
CA LYS A 169 8.18 -8.66 -15.03
C LYS A 169 9.17 -9.81 -14.87
N GLY A 170 8.73 -11.05 -14.97
CA GLY A 170 9.60 -12.23 -14.87
C GLY A 170 10.05 -12.57 -13.45
N GLY A 171 9.37 -11.99 -12.45
CA GLY A 171 9.66 -12.23 -11.04
C GLY A 171 9.88 -10.97 -10.24
N LEU A 172 9.48 -10.98 -8.96
CA LEU A 172 9.84 -9.91 -8.02
C LEU A 172 11.36 -9.85 -7.77
N GLY A 173 12.03 -11.00 -7.78
CA GLY A 173 13.47 -11.08 -7.47
C GLY A 173 13.78 -11.02 -5.96
N LEU A 174 12.80 -11.34 -5.10
CA LEU A 174 13.12 -11.64 -3.70
C LEU A 174 14.09 -12.82 -3.64
N PRO A 175 15.13 -12.80 -2.80
CA PRO A 175 16.04 -13.91 -2.72
C PRO A 175 15.33 -15.15 -2.14
N VAL A 176 15.75 -16.32 -2.61
CA VAL A 176 15.17 -17.60 -2.19
C VAL A 176 15.58 -17.86 -0.74
N PRO A 177 14.65 -18.27 0.15
CA PRO A 177 14.99 -18.56 1.54
C PRO A 177 16.17 -19.53 1.67
N GLY A 178 17.26 -19.06 2.26
CA GLY A 178 18.47 -19.85 2.51
C GLY A 178 19.60 -19.64 1.50
N GLU A 179 19.36 -18.88 0.42
CA GLU A 179 20.43 -18.40 -0.46
C GLU A 179 21.10 -17.12 0.08
N GLU A 180 20.44 -16.41 1.00
CA GLU A 180 21.00 -15.25 1.67
C GLU A 180 21.91 -15.63 2.85
N SER A 181 22.88 -14.77 3.15
CA SER A 181 23.74 -14.92 4.33
C SER A 181 23.87 -13.59 5.09
N GLY A 182 24.26 -13.67 6.36
CA GLY A 182 24.49 -12.51 7.21
C GLY A 182 23.22 -11.70 7.51
N GLU A 183 23.36 -10.38 7.63
CA GLU A 183 22.27 -9.46 8.01
C GLU A 183 21.10 -9.51 7.03
N ASP A 184 21.37 -9.69 5.73
CA ASP A 184 20.37 -9.73 4.68
C ASP A 184 19.39 -10.91 4.85
N ALA A 185 19.90 -12.06 5.28
CA ALA A 185 19.07 -13.24 5.53
C ALA A 185 18.05 -12.99 6.62
N GLU A 186 18.45 -12.36 7.73
CA GLU A 186 17.55 -12.04 8.84
C GLU A 186 16.53 -10.95 8.45
N ILE A 187 16.94 -9.95 7.65
CA ILE A 187 16.02 -8.91 7.16
C ILE A 187 14.93 -9.53 6.27
N TRP A 188 15.29 -10.37 5.30
CA TRP A 188 14.30 -10.98 4.40
C TRP A 188 13.44 -12.02 5.11
N LYS A 189 13.99 -12.77 6.06
CA LYS A 189 13.20 -13.64 6.95
C LYS A 189 12.19 -12.82 7.76
N ARG A 190 12.59 -11.65 8.27
CA ARG A 190 11.70 -10.75 9.01
C ARG A 190 10.59 -10.17 8.16
N PHE A 191 10.92 -9.74 6.93
CA PHE A 191 9.95 -9.29 5.92
C PHE A 191 8.93 -10.39 5.60
N ARG A 192 9.38 -11.62 5.35
CA ARG A 192 8.50 -12.77 5.09
C ARG A 192 7.59 -13.08 6.28
N LYS A 193 8.11 -13.05 7.51
CA LYS A 193 7.31 -13.21 8.74
C LYS A 193 6.22 -12.14 8.84
N TRP A 194 6.56 -10.89 8.58
CA TRP A 194 5.63 -9.76 8.59
C TRP A 194 4.55 -9.89 7.52
N GLN A 195 4.96 -10.15 6.27
CA GLN A 195 4.05 -10.36 5.15
C GLN A 195 3.05 -11.49 5.46
N HIS A 196 3.55 -12.64 5.95
CA HIS A 196 2.70 -13.77 6.30
C HIS A 196 1.68 -13.41 7.39
N ALA A 197 2.09 -12.65 8.40
CA ALA A 197 1.15 -12.20 9.44
C ALA A 197 0.06 -11.27 8.90
N LEU A 198 0.37 -10.41 7.92
CA LEU A 198 -0.62 -9.57 7.24
C LEU A 198 -1.58 -10.39 6.38
N GLU A 199 -1.08 -11.36 5.61
CA GLU A 199 -1.87 -12.25 4.78
C GLU A 199 -2.92 -13.03 5.59
N GLN A 200 -2.65 -13.30 6.87
CA GLN A 200 -3.60 -13.99 7.74
C GLN A 200 -4.70 -13.09 8.32
N ARG A 201 -4.58 -11.76 8.25
CA ARG A 201 -5.55 -10.85 8.89
C ARG A 201 -6.90 -10.84 8.15
N PRO A 202 -8.03 -11.02 8.85
CA PRO A 202 -9.35 -10.94 8.24
C PRO A 202 -9.61 -9.61 7.52
N SER A 203 -9.16 -8.49 8.09
CA SER A 203 -9.28 -7.15 7.50
C SER A 203 -8.60 -7.04 6.13
N ILE A 204 -7.45 -7.69 5.95
CA ILE A 204 -6.74 -7.74 4.67
C ILE A 204 -7.47 -8.66 3.70
N LYS A 205 -7.89 -9.85 4.14
CA LYS A 205 -8.64 -10.81 3.31
C LYS A 205 -9.96 -10.21 2.80
N ASN A 206 -10.73 -9.56 3.68
CA ASN A 206 -12.03 -8.96 3.37
C ASN A 206 -11.93 -7.78 2.39
N THR A 207 -10.78 -7.11 2.35
CA THR A 207 -10.56 -5.91 1.52
C THR A 207 -9.71 -6.20 0.29
N THR A 208 -9.32 -7.46 0.07
CA THR A 208 -8.55 -7.91 -1.09
C THR A 208 -9.47 -8.69 -2.02
N SER A 209 -9.71 -8.16 -3.23
CA SER A 209 -10.41 -8.90 -4.28
C SER A 209 -9.62 -10.12 -4.80
N GLU A 210 -10.29 -10.97 -5.57
CA GLU A 210 -9.65 -12.09 -6.28
C GLU A 210 -8.55 -11.59 -7.25
N THR A 211 -7.44 -12.33 -7.32
CA THR A 211 -6.28 -12.02 -8.16
C THR A 211 -6.67 -11.81 -9.62
N GLU A 212 -7.55 -12.64 -10.16
CA GLU A 212 -8.01 -12.64 -11.55
C GLU A 212 -8.65 -11.30 -11.93
N LYS A 213 -9.37 -10.68 -10.99
CA LYS A 213 -10.00 -9.37 -11.20
C LYS A 213 -8.95 -8.28 -11.38
N TYR A 214 -7.84 -8.34 -10.62
CA TYR A 214 -6.76 -7.36 -10.71
C TYR A 214 -5.96 -7.44 -12.02
N LEU A 215 -5.85 -8.61 -12.65
CA LEU A 215 -4.97 -8.83 -13.81
C LEU A 215 -5.20 -7.81 -14.93
N SER A 216 -6.46 -7.59 -15.32
CA SER A 216 -6.79 -6.61 -16.38
C SER A 216 -6.36 -5.18 -16.02
N ILE A 217 -6.38 -4.84 -14.73
CA ILE A 217 -6.04 -3.51 -14.22
C ILE A 217 -4.53 -3.35 -14.19
N TYR A 218 -3.82 -4.31 -13.60
CA TYR A 218 -2.37 -4.30 -13.47
C TYR A 218 -1.67 -4.47 -14.82
N ARG A 219 -2.27 -5.16 -15.79
CA ARG A 219 -1.79 -5.17 -17.18
C ARG A 219 -1.63 -3.76 -17.74
N ARG A 220 -2.60 -2.86 -17.52
CA ARG A 220 -2.48 -1.46 -17.99
C ARG A 220 -1.31 -0.71 -17.35
N TYR A 221 -0.99 -1.01 -16.09
CA TYR A 221 0.22 -0.46 -15.46
C TYR A 221 1.48 -1.13 -16.04
N ALA A 222 1.47 -2.46 -16.20
CA ALA A 222 2.59 -3.22 -16.75
C ALA A 222 2.98 -2.79 -18.16
N ASP A 223 1.97 -2.49 -19.00
CA ASP A 223 2.10 -2.00 -20.38
C ASP A 223 2.28 -0.47 -20.43
N ASN A 224 2.36 0.19 -19.27
CA ASN A 224 2.51 1.65 -19.13
C ASN A 224 1.41 2.50 -19.81
N THR A 225 0.20 1.94 -19.98
CA THR A 225 -0.96 2.60 -20.61
C THR A 225 -1.98 3.12 -19.60
N ALA A 226 -1.82 2.80 -18.31
CA ALA A 226 -2.72 3.24 -17.24
C ALA A 226 -2.86 4.77 -17.18
N GLN A 227 -4.10 5.24 -16.98
CA GLN A 227 -4.47 6.66 -16.98
C GLN A 227 -4.80 7.20 -15.58
N SER A 228 -4.52 6.45 -14.52
CA SER A 228 -4.62 6.97 -13.16
C SER A 228 -3.61 8.10 -12.93
N GLU A 229 -3.90 8.99 -11.98
CA GLU A 229 -2.97 10.06 -11.62
C GLU A 229 -1.61 9.51 -11.15
N LEU A 230 -1.60 8.38 -10.43
CA LEU A 230 -0.38 7.71 -10.01
C LEU A 230 0.47 7.22 -11.20
N ALA A 231 -0.17 6.63 -12.21
CA ALA A 231 0.53 6.15 -13.41
C ALA A 231 1.16 7.32 -14.17
N LYS A 232 0.40 8.41 -14.35
CA LYS A 232 0.89 9.64 -14.98
C LYS A 232 2.05 10.26 -14.19
N ALA A 233 1.92 10.34 -12.86
CA ALA A 233 2.95 10.88 -11.99
C ALA A 233 4.25 10.09 -12.12
N THR A 234 4.17 8.75 -12.08
CA THR A 234 5.33 7.86 -12.23
C THR A 234 6.03 8.08 -13.58
N ARG A 235 5.27 8.13 -14.69
CA ARG A 235 5.83 8.41 -16.03
C ARG A 235 6.54 9.78 -16.10
N SER A 236 6.03 10.77 -15.38
CA SER A 236 6.62 12.11 -15.34
C SER A 236 7.73 12.29 -14.28
N GLY A 237 8.12 11.22 -13.57
CA GLY A 237 9.11 11.29 -12.48
C GLY A 237 8.63 12.06 -11.24
N LYS A 238 7.33 12.30 -11.10
CA LYS A 238 6.73 12.98 -9.95
C LYS A 238 6.40 11.97 -8.83
N GLY A 239 6.30 12.47 -7.60
CA GLY A 239 5.87 11.69 -6.44
C GLY A 239 4.41 11.21 -6.54
N VAL A 240 3.98 10.41 -5.55
CA VAL A 240 2.58 9.98 -5.43
C VAL A 240 1.68 11.23 -5.30
N PRO A 241 0.66 11.36 -6.17
CA PRO A 241 -0.23 12.53 -6.20
C PRO A 241 -1.32 12.52 -5.13
#